data_AF-A0A259F5Y1-F1
#
_entry.id   AF-A0A259F5Y1-F1
#
_cell.length_a   1.000
_cell.length_b   1.000
_cell.length_c   1.000
_cell.angle_alpha   90.00
_cell.angle_beta   90.00
_cell.angle_gamma   90.00
#
_symmetry.space_group_name_H-M   'P 1'
#
loop_
_entity.id
_entity.type
_entity.pdbx_description
1 polymer ?
#
loop_
_entity_poly.entity_id
_entity_poly.type
_entity_poly.pdbx_seq_one_letter_code
_entity_poly.pdbx_strand_id
1 'polypeptide(L)'
;MSRSPKLPPGTREGLNDGKREGYGGPCPPIGRHRHVHKLYALDTVLPVLRPATKATREEAMRGHILAKGGVGGVLQKEKIKACAAQQWSGCNRL
;
A
#
# COMPACT_ATOMS: atom_id res chain seq x y z
N MET A 1 -15.82 3.95 -1.33
CA MET A 1 -15.54 4.40 -2.71
C MET A 1 -14.04 4.64 -2.84
N SER A 2 -13.29 3.75 -3.50
CA SER A 2 -11.85 3.94 -3.75
C SER A 2 -11.70 4.92 -4.92
N ARG A 3 -11.14 6.12 -4.68
CA ARG A 3 -10.75 7.03 -5.76
C ARG A 3 -9.37 6.59 -6.25
N SER A 4 -9.32 5.72 -7.26
CA SER A 4 -8.09 5.59 -8.05
C SER A 4 -7.90 6.91 -8.82
N PRO A 5 -6.78 7.62 -8.67
CA PRO A 5 -6.48 8.78 -9.50
C PRO A 5 -6.49 8.38 -10.98
N LYS A 6 -6.77 9.32 -11.87
CA LYS A 6 -6.79 9.07 -13.33
C LYS A 6 -5.39 8.63 -13.76
N LEU A 7 -5.21 7.32 -13.94
CA LEU A 7 -3.92 6.76 -14.34
C LEU A 7 -3.65 7.08 -15.82
N PRO A 8 -2.37 7.22 -16.21
CA PRO A 8 -2.02 7.39 -17.62
C PRO A 8 -2.61 6.26 -18.48
N PRO A 9 -3.06 6.55 -19.71
CA PRO A 9 -3.56 5.52 -20.62
C PRO A 9 -2.56 4.36 -20.77
N GLY A 10 -3.08 3.13 -20.81
CA GLY A 10 -2.26 1.91 -20.87
C GLY A 10 -1.82 1.37 -19.50
N THR A 11 -2.04 2.11 -18.40
CA THR A 11 -1.76 1.60 -17.05
C THR A 11 -2.78 0.53 -16.67
N ARG A 12 -2.28 -0.58 -16.08
CA ARG A 12 -3.11 -1.68 -15.57
C ARG A 12 -2.80 -1.95 -14.11
N GLU A 13 -3.82 -1.98 -13.28
CA GLU A 13 -3.70 -2.31 -11.87
C GLU A 13 -3.71 -3.83 -11.67
N GLY A 14 -2.98 -4.31 -10.66
CA GLY A 14 -2.96 -5.74 -10.29
C GLY A 14 -3.84 -6.02 -9.08
N LEU A 15 -4.06 -7.30 -8.81
CA LEU A 15 -4.75 -7.73 -7.60
C LEU A 15 -3.83 -7.59 -6.38
N ASN A 16 -4.34 -6.94 -5.34
CA ASN A 16 -3.72 -6.86 -4.02
C ASN A 16 -4.21 -7.98 -3.10
N ASP A 17 -3.56 -8.13 -1.93
CA ASP A 17 -3.89 -9.16 -0.94
C ASP A 17 -5.30 -8.99 -0.34
N GLY A 18 -5.87 -7.78 -0.43
CA GLY A 18 -7.28 -7.50 -0.12
C GLY A 18 -8.27 -7.95 -1.20
N LYS A 19 -7.81 -8.70 -2.21
CA LYS A 19 -8.59 -9.16 -3.37
C LYS A 19 -9.24 -8.02 -4.16
N ARG A 20 -8.61 -6.85 -4.16
CA ARG A 20 -9.05 -5.66 -4.90
C ARG A 20 -7.99 -5.24 -5.89
N GLU A 21 -8.40 -4.62 -6.98
CA GLU A 21 -7.46 -3.97 -7.88
C GLU A 21 -7.01 -2.62 -7.29
N GLY A 22 -5.74 -2.29 -7.52
CA GLY A 22 -5.17 -1.01 -7.14
C GLY A 22 -4.60 -0.94 -5.73
N TYR A 23 -4.22 0.27 -5.31
CA TYR A 23 -3.51 0.50 -4.07
C TYR A 23 -4.41 0.38 -2.84
N GLY A 24 -4.19 -0.66 -2.03
CA GLY A 24 -4.71 -0.76 -0.67
C GLY A 24 -3.79 -0.01 0.28
N GLY A 25 -4.22 1.17 0.74
CA GLY A 25 -3.44 2.02 1.63
C GLY A 25 -2.92 1.31 2.89
N PRO A 26 -1.92 1.89 3.56
CA PRO A 26 -1.26 1.22 4.68
C PRO A 26 -2.22 1.10 5.87
N CYS A 27 -2.49 -0.14 6.28
CA CYS A 27 -3.33 -0.46 7.43
C CYS A 27 -2.52 -1.23 8.48
N PRO A 28 -1.58 -0.57 9.18
CA PRO A 28 -0.80 -1.25 10.21
C PRO A 28 -1.74 -1.62 11.38
N PRO A 29 -1.81 -2.90 11.79
CA PRO A 29 -2.21 -3.23 13.16
C PRO A 29 -1.25 -2.54 14.14
N ILE A 30 -1.64 -2.41 15.42
CA ILE A 30 -0.81 -1.76 16.45
C ILE A 30 0.63 -2.25 16.35
N GLY A 31 1.58 -1.33 16.18
CA GLY A 31 2.99 -1.66 15.92
C GLY A 31 3.55 -1.01 14.65
N ARG A 32 4.66 -1.57 14.16
CA ARG A 32 5.52 -0.99 13.13
C ARG A 32 5.59 -1.89 11.89
N HIS A 33 5.15 -1.38 10.74
CA HIS A 33 5.18 -2.11 9.46
C HIS A 33 6.12 -1.40 8.48
N ARG A 34 6.93 -2.19 7.76
CA ARG A 34 7.80 -1.68 6.69
C ARG A 34 7.10 -1.87 5.35
N HIS A 35 6.94 -0.77 4.63
CA HIS A 35 6.41 -0.76 3.27
C HIS A 35 7.56 -0.54 2.30
N VAL A 36 7.66 -1.39 1.28
CA VAL A 36 8.67 -1.27 0.23
C VAL A 36 7.96 -1.09 -1.10
N HIS A 37 8.16 0.06 -1.72
CA HIS A 37 7.71 0.33 -3.08
C HIS A 37 8.82 -0.09 -4.03
N LYS A 38 8.56 -1.09 -4.87
CA LYS A 38 9.48 -1.56 -5.91
C LYS A 38 9.10 -0.93 -7.25
N LEU A 39 10.06 -0.34 -7.94
CA LEU A 39 9.95 0.15 -9.31
C LEU A 39 10.84 -0.68 -10.24
N TYR A 40 10.30 -0.98 -11.41
CA TYR A 40 11.00 -1.72 -12.47
C TYR A 40 10.83 -0.96 -13.78
N ALA A 41 11.92 -0.77 -14.52
CA ALA A 41 11.89 -0.35 -15.91
C ALA A 41 11.99 -1.59 -16.79
N LEU A 42 11.06 -1.73 -17.74
CA LEU A 42 10.97 -2.85 -18.66
C LEU A 42 11.20 -2.38 -20.09
N ASP A 43 11.79 -3.25 -20.92
CA ASP A 43 11.90 -3.03 -22.37
C ASP A 43 10.62 -3.43 -23.14
N THR A 44 9.66 -4.06 -22.46
CA THR A 44 8.44 -4.60 -23.07
C THR A 44 7.17 -4.20 -22.31
N VAL A 45 6.04 -4.23 -23.02
CA VAL A 45 4.70 -4.11 -22.44
C VAL A 45 4.23 -5.50 -22.01
N LEU A 46 3.92 -5.67 -20.73
CA LEU A 46 3.44 -6.95 -20.22
C LEU A 46 2.05 -7.29 -20.80
N PRO A 47 1.79 -8.58 -21.13
CA PRO A 47 0.48 -9.02 -21.57
C PRO A 47 -0.56 -8.92 -20.44
N VAL A 48 -1.82 -9.13 -20.78
CA VAL A 48 -2.90 -9.18 -19.77
C VAL A 48 -2.72 -10.43 -18.91
N LEU A 49 -2.35 -10.22 -17.65
CA LEU A 49 -2.15 -11.31 -16.68
C LEU A 49 -3.46 -11.70 -16.00
N ARG A 50 -3.75 -12.99 -15.93
CA ARG A 50 -4.90 -13.55 -15.18
C ARG A 50 -4.44 -14.82 -14.42
N PRO A 51 -4.36 -14.79 -13.08
CA PRO A 51 -4.59 -13.65 -12.19
C PRO A 51 -3.42 -12.66 -12.22
N ALA A 52 -3.71 -11.36 -12.12
CA ALA A 52 -2.72 -10.29 -12.07
C ALA A 52 -2.09 -10.13 -10.67
N THR A 53 -1.56 -11.22 -10.12
CA THR A 53 -0.88 -11.22 -8.81
C THR A 53 0.54 -10.68 -8.92
N LYS A 54 1.15 -10.38 -7.78
CA LYS A 54 2.56 -10.01 -7.72
C LYS A 54 3.45 -11.09 -8.35
N ALA A 55 3.20 -12.37 -8.05
CA ALA A 55 4.02 -13.47 -8.51
C ALA A 55 4.00 -13.61 -10.04
N THR A 56 2.81 -13.60 -10.66
CA THR A 56 2.68 -13.72 -12.13
C THR A 56 3.26 -12.50 -12.85
N ARG A 57 3.27 -11.34 -12.21
CA ARG A 57 3.89 -10.13 -12.75
C ARG A 57 5.41 -10.18 -12.63
N GLU A 58 5.95 -10.54 -11.47
CA GLU A 58 7.40 -10.68 -11.28
C GLU A 58 7.97 -11.78 -12.20
N GLU A 59 7.19 -12.83 -12.52
CA GLU A 59 7.46 -13.83 -13.54
C GLU A 59 7.56 -13.23 -14.95
N ALA A 60 6.49 -12.55 -15.41
CA ALA A 60 6.42 -11.98 -16.75
C ALA A 60 7.47 -10.86 -16.98
N MET A 61 7.95 -10.23 -15.91
CA MET A 61 9.03 -9.25 -15.97
C MET A 61 10.42 -9.88 -16.18
N ARG A 62 10.60 -11.17 -15.92
CA ARG A 62 11.94 -11.79 -15.99
C ARG A 62 12.47 -11.76 -17.43
N GLY A 63 13.75 -11.43 -17.55
CA GLY A 63 14.41 -11.25 -18.85
C GLY A 63 14.21 -9.85 -19.47
N HIS A 64 13.25 -9.06 -18.98
CA HIS A 64 12.87 -7.77 -19.56
C HIS A 64 13.25 -6.56 -18.70
N ILE A 65 13.93 -6.77 -17.57
CA ILE A 65 14.21 -5.70 -16.61
C ILE A 65 15.48 -4.93 -16.99
N LEU A 66 15.32 -3.69 -17.43
CA LEU A 66 16.40 -2.77 -17.73
C LEU A 66 16.97 -2.11 -16.48
N ALA A 67 16.11 -1.75 -15.53
CA ALA A 67 16.52 -1.12 -14.27
C ALA A 67 15.56 -1.47 -13.12
N LYS A 68 16.09 -1.41 -11.90
CA LYS A 68 15.34 -1.64 -10.65
C LYS A 68 15.59 -0.46 -9.72
N GLY A 69 14.53 0.01 -9.07
CA GLY A 69 14.60 1.01 -8.02
C GLY A 69 13.61 0.67 -6.93
N GLY A 70 13.76 1.28 -5.76
CA GLY A 70 12.76 1.14 -4.72
C GLY A 70 13.00 2.08 -3.57
N VAL A 71 11.91 2.49 -2.94
CA VAL A 71 11.93 3.28 -1.72
C VAL A 71 11.25 2.50 -0.61
N GLY A 72 11.90 2.42 0.54
CA GLY A 72 11.37 1.82 1.74
C GLY A 72 10.94 2.90 2.73
N GLY A 73 9.76 2.75 3.31
CA GLY A 73 9.26 3.58 4.39
C GLY A 73 8.77 2.73 5.57
N VAL A 74 8.71 3.34 6.74
CA VAL A 74 8.15 2.72 7.94
C VAL A 74 6.90 3.49 8.33
N LEU A 75 5.79 2.76 8.54
CA LEU A 75 4.59 3.33 9.14
C LEU A 75 4.32 2.63 10.47
N GLN A 76 4.11 3.44 11.50
CA GLN A 76 3.84 2.97 12.86
C GLN A 76 2.50 3.52 13.33
N LYS A 77 1.66 2.65 13.87
CA LYS A 77 0.43 3.03 14.56
C LYS A 77 0.58 2.71 16.04
N GLU A 78 0.52 3.73 16.87
CA GLU A 78 0.64 3.59 18.33
C GLU A 78 -0.74 3.53 18.97
N LYS A 79 -0.86 2.82 20.10
CA LYS A 79 -2.04 2.97 20.95
C LYS A 79 -1.98 4.35 21.60
N ILE A 80 -3.04 5.14 21.45
CA ILE A 80 -3.28 6.21 22.41
C ILE A 80 -3.56 5.49 23.74
N LYS A 81 -2.65 5.61 24.73
CA LYS A 81 -3.06 5.39 26.11
C LYS A 81 -4.09 6.48 26.38
N ALA A 82 -5.38 6.13 26.42
CA ALA A 82 -6.31 6.93 27.20
C ALA A 82 -5.70 6.98 28.61
N CYS A 83 -5.17 8.14 28.98
CA CYS A 83 -4.68 8.34 30.32
C CYS A 83 -5.90 8.20 31.22
N ALA A 84 -5.97 7.08 31.95
CA ALA A 84 -6.63 7.05 33.23
C ALA A 84 -5.81 7.92 34.19
N ALA A 85 -5.97 9.25 34.08
CA ALA A 85 -5.61 10.25 35.08
C ALA A 85 -6.64 11.39 34.90
N GLN A 86 -7.71 11.39 35.69
CA GLN A 86 -7.83 12.13 36.95
C GLN A 86 -8.27 13.59 36.71
N GLN A 87 -9.44 13.91 37.27
CA GLN A 87 -10.09 15.22 37.38
C GLN A 87 -10.17 16.09 36.11
N TRP A 88 -11.25 15.91 35.35
CA TRP A 88 -11.92 17.08 34.77
C TRP A 88 -12.63 17.82 35.92
N SER A 89 -11.92 18.74 36.58
CA SER A 89 -12.57 19.78 37.37
C SER A 89 -13.36 20.66 36.39
N GLY A 90 -14.68 20.52 36.38
CA GLY A 90 -15.54 21.26 35.47
C GLY A 90 -16.86 20.57 35.12
N CYS A 91 -17.45 19.79 36.04
CA CYS A 91 -18.88 19.55 36.01
C CYS A 91 -19.52 20.70 36.80
N ASN A 92 -19.88 21.76 36.08
CA ASN A 92 -20.56 22.92 36.65
C ASN A 92 -21.90 22.46 37.20
N ARG A 93 -22.02 22.57 38.52
CA ARG A 93 -23.27 22.60 39.25
C ARG A 93 -23.91 23.97 38.99
N LEU A 94 -24.87 24.03 38.07
CA LEU A 94 -26.09 24.85 38.13
C LEU A 94 -27.20 24.08 37.43
#